data_AF-A0A914LPJ7-F1
#
_entry.id   AF-A0A914LPJ7-F1
#
_cell.length_a   1.000
_cell.length_b   1.000
_cell.length_c   1.000
_cell.angle_alpha   90.00
_cell.angle_beta   90.00
_cell.angle_gamma   90.00
#
_symmetry.space_group_name_H-M   'P 1'
#
loop_
_entity.id
_entity.type
_entity.pdbx_description
1 polymer ?
#
loop_
_entity_poly.entity_id
_entity_poly.type
_entity_poly.pdbx_seq_one_letter_code
_entity_poly.pdbx_strand_id
1 'polypeptide(L)'
;MTNNETNQLILYAIAGAGFQHFDVFNNLVTKEELIKLTKLISQWRGNRTKLAFYQFLFEINGFKCEERQIPCCDIFRPTYVMLRGRCFRMRAFAQTEPDEAGKLTLFFKEMSSSYLAVTGRQRQLIVYLSQQYEDIPTFPRFYLNNNYWYRLRLKKKHISLLNPNQHCSPVEKYIKRGNCYVDSWLK
;
A
#
# COMPACT_ATOMS: atom_id res chain seq x y z
N MET A 1 -6.05 -23.38 -18.43
CA MET A 1 -5.65 -21.96 -18.57
C MET A 1 -4.20 -21.93 -19.00
N THR A 2 -3.86 -21.06 -19.93
CA THR A 2 -2.45 -20.77 -20.23
C THR A 2 -1.84 -19.90 -19.12
N ASN A 3 -0.51 -19.87 -18.98
CA ASN A 3 0.17 -19.01 -18.00
C ASN A 3 -0.21 -17.52 -18.16
N ASN A 4 -0.48 -17.07 -19.39
CA ASN A 4 -0.88 -15.70 -19.66
C ASN A 4 -2.29 -15.38 -19.12
N GLU A 5 -3.25 -16.29 -19.33
CA GLU A 5 -4.62 -16.14 -18.81
C GLU A 5 -4.64 -16.14 -17.28
N THR A 6 -3.81 -16.97 -16.63
CA THR A 6 -3.69 -16.98 -15.17
C THR A 6 -3.13 -15.66 -14.64
N ASN A 7 -2.12 -15.09 -15.30
CA ASN A 7 -1.56 -13.79 -14.92
C ASN A 7 -2.58 -12.67 -15.07
N GLN A 8 -3.34 -12.65 -16.17
CA GLN A 8 -4.41 -11.67 -16.39
C GLN A 8 -5.52 -11.79 -15.33
N LEU A 9 -5.88 -13.01 -14.93
CA LEU A 9 -6.86 -13.25 -13.87
C LEU A 9 -6.40 -12.72 -12.52
N ILE A 10 -5.14 -12.95 -12.16
CA ILE A 10 -4.56 -12.45 -10.90
C ILE A 10 -4.50 -10.92 -10.93
N LEU A 11 -4.04 -10.32 -12.02
CA LEU A 11 -3.98 -8.87 -12.19
C LEU A 11 -5.37 -8.24 -12.08
N TYR A 12 -6.36 -8.83 -12.74
CA TYR A 12 -7.75 -8.36 -12.67
C TYR A 12 -8.32 -8.45 -11.25
N ALA A 13 -7.98 -9.52 -10.51
CA ALA A 13 -8.39 -9.65 -9.11
C ALA A 13 -7.74 -8.60 -8.20
N ILE A 14 -6.45 -8.31 -8.40
CA ILE A 14 -5.75 -7.24 -7.67
C ILE A 14 -6.34 -5.88 -8.01
N ALA A 15 -6.66 -5.62 -9.29
CA ALA A 15 -7.33 -4.39 -9.74
C ALA A 15 -8.66 -4.16 -9.03
N GLY A 16 -9.46 -5.23 -8.90
CA GLY A 16 -10.76 -5.21 -8.22
C GLY A 16 -10.69 -4.85 -6.74
N ALA A 17 -9.51 -4.86 -6.12
CA ALA A 17 -9.29 -4.35 -4.76
C ALA A 17 -9.11 -2.82 -4.69
N GLY A 18 -9.15 -2.12 -5.83
CA GLY A 18 -9.10 -0.67 -5.91
C GLY A 18 -7.68 -0.09 -6.03
N PHE A 19 -6.74 -0.81 -6.65
CA PHE A 19 -5.40 -0.29 -6.94
C PHE A 19 -5.42 0.83 -8.00
N GLN A 20 -4.62 1.88 -7.81
CA GLN A 20 -4.49 2.98 -8.78
C GLN A 20 -3.56 2.60 -9.95
N HIS A 21 -3.77 3.23 -11.11
CA HIS A 21 -3.00 3.03 -12.36
C HIS A 21 -3.20 1.65 -13.02
N PHE A 22 -4.36 1.03 -12.79
CA PHE A 22 -4.80 -0.13 -13.58
C PHE A 22 -5.36 0.26 -14.96
N ASP A 23 -5.36 1.54 -15.29
CA ASP A 23 -5.71 2.10 -16.60
C ASP A 23 -4.93 1.41 -17.74
N VAL A 24 -3.67 1.03 -17.45
CA VAL A 24 -2.82 0.24 -18.36
C VAL A 24 -3.42 -1.13 -18.64
N PHE A 25 -4.04 -1.79 -17.65
CA PHE A 25 -4.72 -3.07 -17.85
C PHE A 25 -6.04 -2.90 -18.63
N ASN A 26 -6.80 -1.84 -18.36
CA ASN A 26 -8.05 -1.57 -19.09
C ASN A 26 -7.83 -1.33 -20.58
N ASN A 27 -6.68 -0.76 -20.96
CA ASN A 27 -6.29 -0.58 -22.36
C ASN A 27 -5.81 -1.87 -23.04
N LEU A 28 -5.54 -2.93 -22.27
CA LEU A 28 -4.98 -4.21 -22.76
C LEU A 28 -6.02 -5.34 -22.84
N VAL A 29 -7.27 -5.10 -22.44
CA VAL A 29 -8.28 -6.15 -22.31
C VAL A 29 -9.58 -5.75 -23.01
N THR A 30 -10.06 -6.60 -23.90
CA THR A 30 -11.32 -6.42 -24.63
C THR A 30 -12.54 -6.60 -23.73
N LYS A 31 -13.71 -6.10 -24.14
CA LYS A 31 -14.97 -6.30 -23.40
C LYS A 31 -15.30 -7.78 -23.17
N GLU A 32 -15.04 -8.63 -24.16
CA GLU A 32 -15.29 -10.07 -24.09
C GLU A 32 -14.37 -10.74 -23.06
N GLU A 33 -13.09 -10.37 -23.04
CA GLU A 33 -12.14 -10.85 -22.03
C GLU A 33 -12.52 -10.38 -20.62
N LEU A 34 -13.01 -9.14 -20.45
CA LEU A 34 -13.51 -8.67 -19.15
C LEU A 34 -14.67 -9.52 -18.63
N ILE A 35 -15.62 -9.89 -19.50
CA ILE A 35 -16.74 -10.77 -19.13
C ILE A 35 -16.21 -12.14 -18.71
N LYS A 36 -15.26 -12.70 -19.47
CA LYS A 36 -14.60 -13.97 -19.15
C LYS A 36 -13.87 -13.91 -17.81
N LEU A 37 -13.05 -12.89 -17.57
CA LEU A 37 -12.31 -12.69 -16.33
C LEU A 37 -13.24 -12.50 -15.12
N THR A 38 -14.34 -11.78 -15.29
CA THR A 38 -15.37 -11.61 -14.24
C THR A 38 -15.99 -12.95 -13.84
N LYS A 39 -16.30 -13.81 -14.82
CA LYS A 39 -16.82 -15.16 -14.56
C LYS A 39 -15.77 -16.01 -13.84
N LEU A 40 -14.51 -15.96 -14.27
CA LEU A 40 -13.41 -16.69 -13.65
C LEU A 40 -13.13 -16.24 -12.21
N ILE A 41 -13.14 -14.93 -11.93
CA ILE A 41 -13.03 -14.42 -10.55
C ILE A 41 -14.20 -14.92 -9.70
N SER A 42 -15.42 -14.90 -10.23
CA SER A 42 -16.59 -15.38 -9.49
C SER A 42 -16.47 -16.86 -9.13
N GLN A 43 -15.97 -17.68 -10.05
CA GLN A 43 -15.68 -19.10 -9.82
C GLN A 43 -14.52 -19.29 -8.82
N TRP A 44 -13.43 -18.54 -8.97
CA TRP A 44 -12.27 -18.63 -8.08
C TRP A 44 -12.60 -18.19 -6.65
N ARG A 45 -13.43 -17.14 -6.50
CA ARG A 45 -13.96 -16.70 -5.20
C ARG A 45 -14.82 -17.78 -4.57
N GLY A 46 -15.65 -18.45 -5.37
CA GLY A 46 -16.61 -19.45 -4.89
C GLY A 46 -17.54 -18.85 -3.82
N ASN A 47 -17.72 -19.59 -2.73
CA ASN A 47 -18.61 -19.20 -1.63
C ASN A 47 -17.98 -18.20 -0.64
N ARG A 48 -16.72 -17.77 -0.85
CA ARG A 48 -16.04 -16.84 0.07
C ARG A 48 -16.66 -15.44 -0.03
N THR A 49 -16.74 -14.74 1.10
CA THR A 49 -17.06 -13.30 1.09
C THR A 49 -15.97 -12.51 0.35
N LYS A 50 -16.27 -11.29 -0.12
CA LYS A 50 -15.26 -10.44 -0.76
C LYS A 50 -14.06 -10.21 0.17
N LEU A 51 -14.32 -9.99 1.46
CA LEU A 51 -13.27 -9.82 2.47
C LEU A 51 -12.38 -11.07 2.57
N ALA A 52 -12.99 -12.25 2.75
CA ALA A 52 -12.23 -13.50 2.87
C ALA A 52 -11.42 -13.82 1.61
N PHE A 53 -11.95 -13.49 0.43
CA PHE A 53 -11.23 -13.64 -0.83
C PHE A 53 -10.00 -12.73 -0.92
N TYR A 54 -10.12 -11.45 -0.54
CA TYR A 54 -8.99 -10.53 -0.58
C TYR A 54 -7.97 -10.78 0.55
N GLN A 55 -8.41 -11.29 1.71
CA GLN A 55 -7.49 -11.79 2.73
C GLN A 55 -6.69 -12.98 2.20
N PHE A 56 -7.33 -13.94 1.52
CA PHE A 56 -6.62 -15.01 0.84
C PHE A 56 -5.62 -14.49 -0.20
N LEU A 57 -6.01 -13.50 -1.01
CA LEU A 57 -5.15 -12.95 -2.05
C LEU A 57 -3.93 -12.21 -1.48
N PHE A 58 -4.14 -11.30 -0.52
CA PHE A 58 -3.09 -10.40 -0.04
C PHE A 58 -2.38 -10.88 1.22
N GLU A 59 -3.08 -11.55 2.16
CA GLU A 59 -2.48 -11.95 3.44
C GLU A 59 -1.75 -13.28 3.34
N ILE A 60 -2.38 -14.26 2.70
CA ILE A 60 -1.86 -15.62 2.60
C ILE A 60 -0.85 -15.73 1.45
N ASN A 61 -1.19 -15.18 0.28
CA ASN A 61 -0.40 -15.32 -0.96
C ASN A 61 0.34 -14.04 -1.38
N GLY A 62 0.12 -12.92 -0.69
CA GLY A 62 0.83 -11.66 -0.98
C GLY A 62 2.18 -11.57 -0.27
N PHE A 63 2.84 -10.42 -0.43
CA PHE A 63 4.14 -10.13 0.19
C PHE A 63 4.12 -10.35 1.70
N LYS A 64 5.09 -11.11 2.21
CA LYS A 64 5.23 -11.38 3.63
C LYS A 64 6.44 -10.66 4.22
N CYS A 65 6.47 -10.54 5.54
CA CYS A 65 7.57 -9.83 6.21
C CYS A 65 8.86 -10.67 6.23
N GLU A 66 8.78 -12.01 6.16
CA GLU A 66 9.94 -12.91 6.16
C GLU A 66 10.75 -12.83 4.86
N GLU A 67 10.20 -12.26 3.79
CA GLU A 67 10.87 -12.08 2.51
C GLU A 67 11.94 -10.95 2.54
N ARG A 68 12.26 -10.41 3.74
CA ARG A 68 13.18 -9.27 3.97
C ARG A 68 14.31 -9.68 4.95
N GLN A 69 15.50 -9.08 4.83
CA GLN A 69 16.74 -9.52 5.53
C GLN A 69 16.90 -9.04 6.98
N ILE A 70 16.09 -8.08 7.40
CA ILE A 70 16.01 -7.55 8.78
C ILE A 70 14.97 -8.39 9.53
N PRO A 71 14.92 -8.42 10.88
CA PRO A 71 13.70 -8.75 11.62
C PRO A 71 12.56 -7.78 11.28
N CYS A 72 12.11 -7.80 10.03
CA CYS A 72 11.13 -6.89 9.46
C CYS A 72 9.77 -7.12 10.13
N CYS A 73 9.48 -8.35 10.56
CA CYS A 73 8.26 -8.70 11.28
C CYS A 73 8.21 -8.09 12.70
N ASP A 74 9.38 -7.82 13.30
CA ASP A 74 9.46 -7.23 14.64
C ASP A 74 9.25 -5.73 14.55
N ILE A 75 9.87 -5.09 13.55
CA ILE A 75 9.86 -3.63 13.38
C ILE A 75 8.64 -3.16 12.59
N PHE A 76 8.10 -3.98 11.68
CA PHE A 76 6.96 -3.62 10.84
C PHE A 76 5.77 -4.55 11.07
N ARG A 77 4.57 -4.00 10.90
CA ARG A 77 3.31 -4.73 10.85
C ARG A 77 2.63 -4.54 9.50
N PRO A 78 1.89 -5.54 8.98
CA PRO A 78 1.09 -5.36 7.79
C PRO A 78 0.02 -4.28 8.03
N THR A 79 -0.23 -3.47 7.01
CA THR A 79 -1.25 -2.43 6.99
C THR A 79 -1.80 -2.29 5.58
N TYR A 80 -3.00 -1.76 5.42
CA TYR A 80 -3.56 -1.50 4.09
C TYR A 80 -3.57 -0.01 3.81
N VAL A 81 -3.06 0.36 2.63
CA VAL A 81 -3.10 1.74 2.14
C VAL A 81 -4.03 1.77 0.94
N MET A 82 -4.97 2.72 0.95
CA MET A 82 -5.88 2.92 -0.17
C MET A 82 -5.09 3.06 -1.48
N LEU A 83 -5.60 2.48 -2.57
CA LEU A 83 -4.99 2.51 -3.89
C LEU A 83 -3.68 1.72 -4.06
N ARG A 84 -3.11 1.16 -2.99
CA ARG A 84 -1.83 0.45 -3.00
C ARG A 84 -1.89 -0.96 -2.37
N GLY A 85 -2.99 -1.28 -1.69
CA GLY A 85 -3.19 -2.57 -1.04
C GLY A 85 -2.27 -2.78 0.15
N ARG A 86 -1.75 -4.01 0.29
CA ARG A 86 -0.95 -4.43 1.46
C ARG A 86 0.41 -3.74 1.47
N CYS A 87 0.68 -3.02 2.54
CA CYS A 87 1.93 -2.32 2.85
C CYS A 87 2.46 -2.76 4.22
N PHE A 88 3.65 -2.29 4.58
CA PHE A 88 4.26 -2.54 5.88
C PHE A 88 4.50 -1.22 6.60
N ARG A 89 3.93 -1.10 7.80
CA ARG A 89 4.07 0.08 8.65
C ARG A 89 5.00 -0.22 9.81
N MET A 90 5.93 0.69 10.05
CA MET A 90 6.82 0.63 11.20
C MET A 90 6.01 0.75 12.51
N ARG A 91 6.34 -0.08 13.50
CA ARG A 91 5.83 0.04 14.86
C ARG A 91 6.33 1.33 15.48
N ALA A 92 5.69 1.76 16.57
CA ALA A 92 6.13 2.94 17.29
C ALA A 92 7.59 2.77 17.73
N PHE A 93 8.43 3.72 17.34
CA PHE A 93 9.83 3.77 17.70
C PHE A 93 10.13 5.16 18.25
N ALA A 94 10.64 5.22 19.47
CA ALA A 94 11.05 6.45 20.12
C ALA A 94 12.56 6.58 19.96
N GLN A 95 13.00 7.45 19.05
CA GLN A 95 14.42 7.76 18.92
C GLN A 95 14.84 8.62 20.13
N THR A 96 15.79 8.12 20.91
CA THR A 96 16.31 8.76 22.13
C THR A 96 17.59 9.54 21.86
N GLU A 97 18.40 9.10 20.90
CA GLU A 97 19.69 9.72 20.59
C GLU A 97 19.55 10.80 19.50
N PRO A 98 20.35 11.89 19.58
CA PRO A 98 20.33 12.95 18.59
C PRO A 98 21.00 12.55 17.26
N ASP A 99 20.44 13.10 16.17
CA ASP A 99 21.00 13.12 14.81
C ASP A 99 21.49 11.74 14.31
N GLU A 100 22.78 11.62 13.97
CA GLU A 100 23.34 10.42 13.33
C GLU A 100 23.54 9.24 14.28
N ALA A 101 23.68 9.50 15.60
CA ALA A 101 23.89 8.44 16.59
C ALA A 101 22.64 7.58 16.78
N GLY A 102 21.44 8.17 16.61
CA GLY A 102 20.15 7.49 16.72
C GLY A 102 19.51 7.13 15.39
N LYS A 103 20.25 7.16 14.27
CA LYS A 103 19.63 7.02 12.95
C LYS A 103 19.11 5.60 12.72
N LEU A 104 17.89 5.52 12.22
CA LEU A 104 17.32 4.27 11.73
C LEU A 104 17.86 3.98 10.33
N THR A 105 18.57 2.86 10.19
CA THR A 105 19.04 2.36 8.89
C THR A 105 18.24 1.13 8.50
N LEU A 106 17.67 1.14 7.29
CA LEU A 106 16.87 0.06 6.75
C LEU A 106 17.47 -0.41 5.42
N PHE A 107 17.58 -1.73 5.29
CA PHE A 107 18.02 -2.41 4.07
C PHE A 107 16.84 -3.20 3.51
N PHE A 108 16.46 -2.90 2.27
CA PHE A 108 15.40 -3.60 1.57
C PHE A 108 16.01 -4.52 0.52
N LYS A 109 15.57 -5.78 0.50
CA LYS A 109 15.87 -6.70 -0.61
C LYS A 109 15.10 -6.24 -1.85
N GLU A 110 15.68 -6.50 -3.02
CA GLU A 110 14.95 -6.38 -4.27
C GLU A 110 13.74 -7.32 -4.25
N MET A 111 12.55 -6.77 -4.51
CA MET A 111 11.31 -7.54 -4.48
C MET A 111 10.97 -8.05 -5.88
N SER A 112 10.32 -9.22 -5.96
CA SER A 112 9.79 -9.74 -7.21
C SER A 112 8.60 -8.90 -7.70
N SER A 113 8.46 -8.81 -9.01
CA SER A 113 7.30 -8.20 -9.68
C SER A 113 6.96 -9.05 -10.91
N SER A 114 6.53 -10.28 -10.65
CA SER A 114 6.30 -11.32 -11.67
C SER A 114 5.20 -10.97 -12.67
N TYR A 115 4.29 -10.06 -12.33
CA TYR A 115 3.11 -9.76 -13.15
C TYR A 115 3.15 -8.40 -13.86
N LEU A 116 3.89 -7.42 -13.31
CA LEU A 116 3.83 -6.01 -13.78
C LEU A 116 5.14 -5.52 -14.39
N ALA A 117 6.28 -6.15 -14.09
CA ALA A 117 7.58 -5.69 -14.55
C ALA A 117 8.14 -6.64 -15.62
N VAL A 118 8.56 -6.09 -16.76
CA VAL A 118 9.21 -6.86 -17.84
C VAL A 118 10.42 -7.65 -17.34
N THR A 119 11.17 -7.08 -16.38
CA THR A 119 12.34 -7.71 -15.77
C THR A 119 11.99 -8.72 -14.67
N GLY A 120 10.71 -8.89 -14.33
CA GLY A 120 10.25 -9.71 -13.21
C GLY A 120 10.59 -9.16 -11.82
N ARG A 121 11.12 -7.92 -11.74
CA ARG A 121 11.62 -7.30 -10.50
C ARG A 121 11.00 -5.93 -10.27
N GLN A 122 10.68 -5.64 -9.01
CA GLN A 122 10.11 -4.38 -8.61
C GLN A 122 11.19 -3.30 -8.58
N ARG A 123 11.05 -2.28 -9.41
CA ARG A 123 12.09 -1.23 -9.58
C ARG A 123 12.08 -0.16 -8.50
N GLN A 124 10.95 -0.02 -7.79
CA GLN A 124 10.70 1.12 -6.93
C GLN A 124 9.83 0.75 -5.72
N LEU A 125 10.20 1.30 -4.57
CA LEU A 125 9.43 1.29 -3.34
C LEU A 125 8.73 2.64 -3.16
N ILE A 126 7.57 2.61 -2.51
CA ILE A 126 6.86 3.82 -2.11
C ILE A 126 6.85 3.89 -0.60
N VAL A 127 7.31 5.02 -0.06
CA VAL A 127 7.34 5.30 1.38
C VAL A 127 6.36 6.40 1.70
N TYR A 128 5.53 6.16 2.70
CA TYR A 128 4.58 7.12 3.24
C TYR A 128 5.07 7.62 4.59
N LEU A 129 5.08 8.94 4.79
CA LEU A 129 5.36 9.55 6.08
C LEU A 129 4.05 10.06 6.68
N SER A 130 3.57 9.40 7.72
CA SER A 130 2.30 9.71 8.38
C SER A 130 2.45 9.89 9.89
N GLN A 131 1.43 10.49 10.50
CA GLN A 131 1.28 10.47 11.95
C GLN A 131 0.92 9.06 12.45
N GLN A 132 0.89 8.88 13.78
CA GLN A 132 0.65 7.57 14.40
C GLN A 132 -0.81 7.08 14.31
N TYR A 133 -1.67 7.67 13.47
CA TYR A 133 -3.04 7.18 13.28
C TYR A 133 -3.10 5.90 12.44
N GLU A 134 -4.18 5.13 12.57
CA GLU A 134 -4.37 3.89 11.80
C GLU A 134 -4.55 4.14 10.31
N ASP A 135 -5.21 5.23 9.95
CA ASP A 135 -5.36 5.68 8.57
C ASP A 135 -4.03 6.23 8.03
N ILE A 136 -3.58 5.68 6.92
CA ILE A 136 -2.39 6.15 6.22
C ILE A 136 -2.86 6.95 5.00
N PRO A 137 -2.66 8.28 4.98
CA PRO A 137 -3.01 9.09 3.83
C PRO A 137 -2.12 8.71 2.64
N THR A 138 -2.64 8.92 1.43
CA THR A 138 -1.90 8.66 0.18
C THR A 138 -0.81 9.71 -0.10
N PHE A 139 -0.67 10.73 0.75
CA PHE A 139 0.34 11.78 0.68
C PHE A 139 0.79 12.25 2.09
N PRO A 140 2.05 12.70 2.24
CA PRO A 140 3.11 12.70 1.24
C PRO A 140 3.69 11.31 0.96
N ARG A 141 4.09 11.07 -0.28
CA ARG A 141 4.68 9.80 -0.74
C ARG A 141 6.03 10.05 -1.39
N PHE A 142 7.00 9.18 -1.09
CA PHE A 142 8.36 9.24 -1.61
C PHE A 142 8.64 7.96 -2.37
N TYR A 143 9.28 8.10 -3.52
CA TYR A 143 9.64 6.98 -4.36
C TYR A 143 11.13 6.67 -4.18
N LEU A 144 11.44 5.43 -3.82
CA LEU A 144 12.82 4.96 -3.64
C LEU A 144 13.14 3.94 -4.72
N ASN A 145 14.12 4.23 -5.57
CA ASN A 145 14.57 3.35 -6.64
C ASN A 145 15.55 2.30 -6.11
N ASN A 146 15.59 1.13 -6.75
CA ASN A 146 16.59 0.10 -6.44
C ASN A 146 18.01 0.61 -6.69
N ASN A 147 18.97 0.09 -5.91
CA ASN A 147 20.41 0.40 -5.99
C ASN A 147 20.79 1.86 -5.68
N TYR A 148 19.90 2.62 -5.03
CA TYR A 148 20.20 3.96 -4.53
C TYR A 148 20.17 3.98 -3.00
N TRP A 149 21.07 4.76 -2.42
CA TRP A 149 21.02 5.12 -1.01
C TRP A 149 20.14 6.36 -0.82
N TYR A 150 19.18 6.28 0.10
CA TYR A 150 18.35 7.41 0.50
C TYR A 150 18.62 7.81 1.95
N ARG A 151 18.86 9.10 2.20
CA ARG A 151 18.95 9.68 3.54
C ARG A 151 17.80 10.65 3.75
N LEU A 152 16.90 10.31 4.65
CA LEU A 152 15.72 11.12 4.99
C LEU A 152 15.95 11.79 6.34
N ARG A 153 16.00 13.14 6.37
CA ARG A 153 16.05 13.92 7.61
C ARG A 153 14.66 14.48 7.90
N LEU A 154 14.07 14.07 9.01
CA LEU A 154 12.70 14.42 9.38
C LEU A 154 12.71 15.55 10.41
N LYS A 155 11.88 16.58 10.19
CA LYS A 155 11.63 17.66 11.17
C LYS A 155 10.15 17.68 11.52
N LYS A 156 9.82 17.44 12.79
CA LYS A 156 8.44 17.53 13.28
C LYS A 156 8.11 18.98 13.59
N LYS A 157 7.04 19.50 12.99
CA LYS A 157 6.44 20.80 13.34
C LYS A 157 5.08 20.54 13.99
N HIS A 158 4.87 21.10 15.18
CA HIS A 158 3.56 21.11 15.84
C HIS A 158 2.93 22.50 15.67
N ILE A 159 1.67 22.55 15.25
CA ILE A 159 0.89 23.78 15.13
C ILE A 159 -0.37 23.56 15.94
N SER A 160 -0.55 24.36 17.00
CA SER A 160 -1.79 24.38 17.77
C SER A 160 -2.60 25.60 17.35
N LEU A 161 -3.89 25.40 17.11
CA LEU A 161 -4.82 26.48 16.78
C LEU A 161 -5.60 26.87 18.04
N LEU A 162 -6.02 28.13 18.12
CA LEU A 162 -6.91 28.60 19.20
C LEU A 162 -8.34 28.12 18.93
N ASN A 163 -9.04 27.69 19.98
CA ASN A 163 -10.46 27.35 19.91
C ASN A 163 -11.31 28.59 20.20
N PRO A 164 -12.43 28.85 19.47
CA PRO A 164 -12.95 28.10 18.32
C PRO A 164 -12.38 28.59 16.97
N ASN A 165 -12.00 27.67 16.08
CA ASN A 165 -11.59 27.99 14.71
C ASN A 165 -12.68 27.56 13.71
N GLN A 166 -13.32 28.52 13.05
CA GLN A 166 -14.41 28.28 12.10
C GLN A 166 -13.97 27.51 10.83
N HIS A 167 -12.67 27.48 10.52
CA HIS A 167 -12.12 26.80 9.34
C HIS A 167 -11.58 25.40 9.64
N CYS A 168 -11.62 24.97 10.90
CA CYS A 168 -11.18 23.63 11.29
C CYS A 168 -12.36 22.85 11.88
N SER A 169 -12.55 21.61 11.42
CA SER A 169 -13.59 20.76 11.98
C SER A 169 -13.12 20.18 13.32
N PRO A 170 -13.86 20.40 14.43
CA PRO A 170 -13.57 19.74 15.70
C PRO A 170 -14.06 18.27 15.72
N VAL A 171 -14.69 17.80 14.65
CA VAL A 171 -15.29 16.47 14.59
C VAL A 171 -14.18 15.42 14.51
N GLU A 172 -14.19 14.47 15.44
CA GLU A 172 -13.16 13.46 15.63
C GLU A 172 -12.81 12.67 14.35
N LYS A 173 -13.81 12.42 13.50
CA LYS A 173 -13.61 11.73 12.21
C LYS A 173 -12.67 12.46 11.24
N TYR A 174 -12.57 13.78 11.35
CA TYR A 174 -11.74 14.64 10.49
C TYR A 174 -10.41 15.05 11.13
N ILE A 175 -10.14 14.63 12.37
CA ILE A 175 -8.80 14.74 12.98
C ILE A 175 -7.81 13.87 12.19
N LYS A 176 -8.30 12.75 11.66
CA LYS A 176 -7.58 11.77 10.84
C LYS A 176 -7.55 12.21 9.37
N ARG A 177 -6.38 12.63 8.90
CA ARG A 177 -6.20 13.18 7.53
C ARG A 177 -6.59 12.18 6.44
N GLY A 178 -6.39 10.88 6.65
CA GLY A 178 -6.73 9.82 5.70
C GLY A 178 -8.24 9.70 5.48
N ASN A 179 -9.06 9.90 6.52
CA ASN A 179 -10.51 9.80 6.43
C ASN A 179 -11.11 10.86 5.49
N CYS A 180 -10.56 12.07 5.49
CA CYS A 180 -11.00 13.12 4.56
C CYS A 180 -10.85 12.69 3.09
N TYR A 181 -9.77 11.95 2.76
CA TYR A 181 -9.58 11.42 1.41
C TYR A 181 -10.60 10.34 1.06
N VAL A 182 -10.93 9.45 2.01
CA VAL A 182 -11.94 8.41 1.80
C VAL A 182 -13.31 9.04 1.55
N ASP A 183 -13.74 9.97 2.42
CA ASP A 183 -15.02 10.67 2.31
C ASP A 183 -15.13 11.43 0.99
N SER A 184 -14.04 12.01 0.50
CA SER A 184 -14.02 12.68 -0.80
C SER A 184 -14.03 11.73 -1.99
N TRP A 185 -13.52 10.50 -1.83
CA TRP A 185 -13.45 9.50 -2.90
C TRP A 185 -14.76 8.73 -3.08
N LEU A 186 -15.56 8.60 -2.01
CA LEU A 186 -16.87 7.92 -2.03
C LEU A 186 -18.03 8.82 -2.47
N LYS A 187 -17.79 10.12 -2.70
CA LYS A 187 -18.75 11.06 -3.27
C LYS A 187 -18.65 11.03 -4.79
#